data_AF-A0A965HFT8-F1
#
_entry.id   AF-A0A965HFT8-F1
#
_cell.length_a   1.000
_cell.length_b   1.000
_cell.length_c   1.000
_cell.angle_alpha   90.00
_cell.angle_beta   90.00
_cell.angle_gamma   90.00
#
_symmetry.space_group_name_H-M   'P 1'
#
loop_
_entity.id
_entity.type
_entity.pdbx_description
1 polymer ?
#
loop_
_entity_poly.entity_id
_entity_poly.type
_entity_poly.pdbx_seq_one_letter_code
_entity_poly.pdbx_strand_id
1 'polypeptide(L)'
;MSCTPAEPFLDAIRTRSLIRQTTQTERHLKNGEAHALSFSDNDYLGLAHHPRVMEAARNSIQDHGTGARAARLLAPPYPEYEKLEKSLARWKSTEKALLFSAGYLAPLGVIPALAGSQDTVVIERNAHACLFDGARLSNAKIRLFDRHNPTDL
;
A
#
# COMPACT_ATOMS: atom_id res chain seq x y z
N MET A 1 12.15 10.71 -45.47
CA MET A 1 12.84 11.13 -44.23
C MET A 1 13.09 9.88 -43.40
N SER A 2 14.31 9.35 -43.47
CA SER A 2 14.74 8.15 -42.76
C SER A 2 14.95 8.47 -41.28
N CYS A 3 14.13 7.88 -40.42
CA CYS A 3 14.30 7.97 -38.97
C CYS A 3 15.36 6.95 -38.55
N THR A 4 16.51 7.41 -38.04
CA THR A 4 17.55 6.57 -37.42
C THR A 4 18.01 7.25 -36.14
N PRO A 5 18.29 6.54 -35.04
CA PRO A 5 17.50 5.49 -34.42
C PRO A 5 17.07 5.88 -32.99
N ALA A 6 15.96 5.35 -32.48
CA ALA A 6 15.59 5.45 -31.05
C ALA A 6 16.57 4.70 -30.11
N GLU A 7 17.59 4.04 -30.67
CA GLU A 7 18.53 3.16 -29.95
C GLU A 7 19.40 3.84 -28.89
N PRO A 8 20.03 5.02 -29.10
CA PRO A 8 20.89 5.63 -28.08
C PRO A 8 20.11 6.00 -26.81
N PHE A 9 18.84 6.36 -26.97
CA PHE A 9 17.93 6.64 -25.85
C PHE A 9 17.52 5.35 -25.13
N LEU A 10 17.15 4.31 -25.88
CA LEU A 10 16.77 3.02 -25.29
C LEU A 10 17.94 2.33 -24.59
N ASP A 11 19.17 2.44 -25.11
CA ASP A 11 20.38 1.92 -24.47
C ASP A 11 20.72 2.69 -23.20
N ALA A 12 20.60 4.02 -23.19
CA ALA A 12 20.77 4.82 -21.97
C ALA A 12 19.75 4.43 -20.88
N ILE A 13 18.53 4.08 -21.27
CA ILE A 13 17.50 3.56 -20.36
C ILE A 13 17.86 2.13 -19.88
N ARG A 14 18.41 1.26 -20.74
CA ARG A 14 18.89 -0.09 -20.38
C ARG A 14 20.00 -0.04 -19.36
N THR A 15 21.03 0.78 -19.60
CA THR A 15 22.19 0.92 -18.70
C THR A 15 21.78 1.41 -17.31
N ARG A 16 20.72 2.22 -17.22
CA ARG A 16 20.17 2.71 -15.95
C ARG A 16 19.17 1.73 -15.30
N SER A 17 18.94 0.54 -15.89
CA SER A 17 17.91 -0.42 -15.49
C SER A 17 16.50 0.20 -15.42
N LEU A 18 16.25 1.21 -16.26
CA LEU A 18 14.98 1.93 -16.32
C LEU A 18 14.06 1.39 -17.42
N ILE A 19 14.45 0.33 -18.14
CA ILE A 19 13.53 -0.35 -19.05
C ILE A 19 12.41 -0.93 -18.20
N ARG A 20 11.23 -0.32 -18.32
CA ARG A 20 9.99 -0.92 -17.87
C ARG A 20 9.62 -1.97 -18.89
N GLN A 21 9.83 -3.23 -18.56
CA GLN A 21 9.18 -4.31 -19.28
C GLN A 21 7.70 -4.25 -18.91
N THR A 22 6.85 -4.04 -19.92
CA THR A 22 5.42 -4.21 -19.73
C THR A 22 5.18 -5.71 -19.61
N THR A 23 4.98 -6.18 -18.39
CA THR A 23 4.39 -7.50 -18.20
C THR A 23 2.92 -7.38 -18.57
N GLN A 24 2.50 -8.05 -19.65
CA GLN A 24 1.07 -8.17 -19.95
C GLN A 24 0.45 -9.00 -18.84
N THR A 25 -0.28 -8.32 -17.94
CA THR A 25 -1.00 -8.96 -16.85
C THR A 25 -2.49 -8.92 -17.18
N GLU A 26 -3.02 -10.05 -17.62
CA GLU A 26 -4.46 -10.22 -17.82
C GLU A 26 -5.07 -10.66 -16.49
N ARG A 27 -6.00 -9.87 -15.97
CA ARG A 27 -6.71 -10.17 -14.72
C ARG A 27 -8.04 -10.76 -15.08
N HIS A 28 -8.30 -11.99 -14.65
CA HIS A 28 -9.53 -12.70 -14.99
C HIS A 28 -10.46 -12.71 -13.78
N LEU A 29 -11.76 -12.68 -14.03
CA LEU A 29 -12.74 -12.86 -12.98
C LEU A 29 -12.63 -14.28 -12.39
N LYS A 30 -12.85 -14.41 -11.08
CA LYS A 30 -12.70 -15.68 -10.34
C LYS A 30 -13.95 -16.59 -10.43
N ASN A 31 -15.04 -16.12 -11.03
CA ASN A 31 -16.38 -16.69 -10.96
C ASN A 31 -16.78 -17.51 -12.21
N GLY A 32 -15.99 -18.53 -12.56
CA GLY A 32 -16.40 -19.61 -13.49
C GLY A 32 -16.37 -19.28 -14.98
N GLU A 33 -16.49 -18.02 -15.37
CA GLU A 33 -16.22 -17.57 -16.75
C GLU A 33 -14.72 -17.28 -16.91
N ALA A 34 -13.92 -18.34 -17.10
CA ALA A 34 -12.45 -18.33 -17.10
C ALA A 34 -11.75 -17.38 -18.12
N HIS A 35 -12.52 -16.56 -18.85
CA HIS A 35 -12.04 -15.69 -19.91
C HIS A 35 -12.50 -14.23 -19.79
N ALA A 36 -13.28 -13.88 -18.76
CA ALA A 36 -13.73 -12.50 -18.57
C ALA A 36 -12.65 -11.66 -17.88
N LEU A 37 -12.30 -10.51 -18.46
CA LEU A 37 -11.35 -9.58 -17.88
C LEU A 37 -11.94 -8.84 -16.67
N SER A 38 -11.14 -8.70 -15.61
CA SER A 38 -11.45 -7.98 -14.39
C SER A 38 -11.04 -6.52 -14.50
N PHE A 39 -12.05 -5.65 -14.54
CA PHE A 39 -11.89 -4.18 -14.47
C PHE A 39 -12.22 -3.61 -13.09
N SER A 40 -12.46 -4.46 -12.09
CA SER A 40 -12.94 -4.06 -10.76
C SER A 40 -11.98 -4.36 -9.62
N ASP A 41 -10.89 -5.08 -9.87
CA ASP A 41 -9.89 -5.37 -8.84
C ASP A 41 -8.85 -4.25 -8.70
N ASN A 42 -8.13 -4.26 -7.57
CA ASN A 42 -7.13 -3.27 -7.21
C ASN A 42 -5.68 -3.77 -7.39
N ASP A 43 -5.45 -4.87 -8.10
CA ASP A 43 -4.08 -5.34 -8.40
C ASP A 43 -3.53 -4.56 -9.61
N TYR A 44 -3.35 -3.26 -9.41
CA TYR A 44 -3.00 -2.29 -10.45
C TYR A 44 -1.71 -2.64 -11.20
N LEU A 45 -0.77 -3.29 -10.51
CA LEU A 45 0.53 -3.66 -11.04
C LEU A 45 0.64 -5.15 -11.37
N GLY A 46 -0.42 -5.94 -11.17
CA GLY A 46 -0.41 -7.39 -11.39
C GLY A 46 0.58 -8.14 -10.48
N LEU A 47 0.85 -7.61 -9.27
CA LEU A 47 1.87 -8.16 -8.38
C LEU A 47 1.38 -9.36 -7.58
N ALA A 48 0.06 -9.60 -7.50
CA ALA A 48 -0.49 -10.73 -6.75
C ALA A 48 -0.02 -12.09 -7.29
N HIS A 49 0.28 -12.18 -8.59
CA HIS A 49 0.77 -13.40 -9.25
C HIS A 49 2.22 -13.27 -9.74
N HIS A 50 2.93 -12.20 -9.35
CA HIS A 50 4.30 -12.02 -9.81
C HIS A 50 5.20 -13.14 -9.22
N PRO A 51 5.96 -13.89 -10.04
CA PRO A 51 6.69 -15.09 -9.58
C PRO A 51 7.61 -14.84 -8.39
N ARG A 52 8.33 -13.72 -8.39
CA ARG A 52 9.20 -13.32 -7.27
C ARG A 52 8.45 -13.07 -5.95
N VAL A 53 7.21 -12.58 -6.02
CA VAL A 53 6.39 -12.30 -4.83
C VAL A 53 5.86 -13.62 -4.26
N MET A 54 5.34 -14.48 -5.14
CA MET A 54 4.86 -15.81 -4.76
C MET A 54 5.98 -16.65 -4.13
N GLU A 55 7.17 -16.65 -4.73
CA GLU A 55 8.31 -17.39 -4.22
C GLU A 55 8.78 -16.88 -2.85
N ALA A 56 8.85 -15.56 -2.66
CA ALA A 56 9.18 -14.97 -1.36
C ALA A 56 8.15 -15.36 -0.27
N ALA A 57 6.86 -15.40 -0.62
CA ALA A 57 5.80 -15.82 0.28
C ALA A 57 5.92 -17.31 0.65
N ARG A 58 6.18 -18.19 -0.33
CA ARG A 58 6.38 -19.63 -0.10
C ARG A 58 7.55 -19.90 0.85
N ASN A 59 8.68 -19.23 0.63
CA ASN A 59 9.87 -19.38 1.47
C ASN A 59 9.59 -18.87 2.90
N SER A 60 8.92 -17.74 3.05
CA SER A 60 8.54 -17.22 4.37
C SER A 60 7.64 -18.19 5.15
N ILE A 61 6.67 -18.84 4.48
CA ILE A 61 5.80 -19.86 5.10
C ILE A 61 6.61 -21.08 5.53
N GLN A 62 7.55 -21.54 4.70
CA GLN A 62 8.39 -22.69 5.00
C GLN A 62 9.29 -22.43 6.22
N ASP A 63 9.83 -21.22 6.34
CA ASP A 63 10.77 -20.86 7.40
C ASP A 63 10.08 -20.47 8.72
N HIS A 64 8.91 -19.83 8.66
CA HIS A 64 8.29 -19.15 9.81
C HIS A 64 6.86 -19.61 10.14
N GLY A 65 6.26 -20.43 9.28
CA GLY A 65 4.85 -20.83 9.39
C GLY A 65 3.89 -19.74 8.91
N THR A 66 2.61 -19.83 9.31
CA THR A 66 1.52 -19.03 8.71
C THR A 66 1.08 -17.82 9.55
N GLY A 67 1.64 -17.58 10.74
CA GLY A 67 1.17 -16.49 11.59
C GLY A 67 2.11 -16.13 12.74
N ALA A 68 1.97 -14.91 13.25
CA ALA A 68 2.86 -14.30 14.25
C ALA A 68 2.72 -14.81 15.69
N ARG A 69 1.68 -15.61 15.99
CA ARG A 69 1.41 -16.27 17.29
C ARG A 69 1.20 -15.36 18.51
N ALA A 70 1.53 -14.07 18.44
CA ALA A 70 1.28 -13.09 19.48
C ALA A 70 1.25 -11.66 18.92
N ALA A 71 0.79 -10.71 19.74
CA ALA A 71 0.97 -9.29 19.48
C ALA A 71 2.45 -8.90 19.55
N ARG A 72 2.86 -7.89 18.76
CA ARG A 72 4.26 -7.41 18.70
C ARG A 72 4.83 -6.94 20.04
N LEU A 73 3.97 -6.50 20.96
CA LEU A 73 4.39 -6.11 22.30
C LEU A 73 4.80 -7.31 23.17
N LEU A 74 4.22 -8.48 22.90
CA LEU A 74 4.38 -9.67 23.74
C LEU A 74 5.51 -10.59 23.27
N ALA A 75 5.83 -10.58 21.97
CA ALA A 75 6.88 -11.40 21.41
C ALA A 75 7.63 -10.64 20.31
N PRO A 76 8.94 -10.91 20.14
CA PRO A 76 9.71 -10.32 19.06
C PRO A 76 9.04 -10.61 17.70
N PRO A 77 8.83 -9.59 16.85
CA PRO A 77 8.31 -9.82 15.51
C PRO A 77 9.32 -10.61 14.68
N TYR A 78 8.83 -11.35 13.68
CA TYR A 78 9.69 -11.98 12.68
C TYR A 78 10.60 -10.93 11.99
N PRO A 79 11.86 -11.25 11.67
CA PRO A 79 12.82 -10.32 11.06
C PRO A 79 12.31 -9.65 9.78
N GLU A 80 11.41 -10.30 9.04
CA GLU A 80 10.75 -9.83 7.82
C GLU A 80 9.99 -8.53 8.05
N TYR A 81 9.33 -8.37 9.21
CA TYR A 81 8.60 -7.15 9.54
C TYR A 81 9.54 -5.95 9.62
N GLU A 82 10.64 -6.08 10.35
CA GLU A 82 11.62 -5.00 10.52
C GLU A 82 12.33 -4.66 9.19
N LYS A 83 12.68 -5.69 8.40
CA LYS A 83 13.26 -5.51 7.06
C LYS A 83 12.31 -4.75 6.13
N LEU A 84 11.02 -5.09 6.16
CA LEU A 84 10.00 -4.42 5.36
C LEU A 84 9.77 -2.98 5.83
N GLU A 85 9.66 -2.74 7.13
CA GLU A 85 9.49 -1.40 7.72
C GLU A 85 10.67 -0.48 7.38
N LYS A 86 11.92 -0.95 7.53
CA LYS A 86 13.11 -0.19 7.12
C LYS A 86 13.11 0.12 5.62
N SER A 87 12.70 -0.84 4.80
CA SER A 87 12.64 -0.66 3.34
C SER A 87 11.54 0.33 2.93
N LEU A 88 10.38 0.28 3.58
CA LEU A 88 9.28 1.22 3.38
C LEU A 88 9.66 2.63 3.85
N ALA A 89 10.31 2.76 5.01
CA ALA A 89 10.76 4.04 5.53
C ALA A 89 11.75 4.71 4.57
N ARG A 90 12.74 3.94 4.07
CA ARG A 90 13.69 4.40 3.04
C ARG A 90 12.97 4.78 1.74
N TRP A 91 12.02 3.97 1.28
CA TRP A 91 11.29 4.22 0.03
C TRP A 91 10.39 5.46 0.10
N LYS A 92 9.76 5.70 1.25
CA LYS A 92 8.91 6.87 1.50
C LYS A 92 9.68 8.09 2.03
N SER A 93 11.01 7.99 2.15
CA SER A 93 11.85 9.06 2.69
C SER A 93 11.37 9.59 4.04
N THR A 94 11.01 8.67 4.95
CA THR A 94 10.58 8.97 6.33
C THR A 94 11.53 8.30 7.34
N GLU A 95 11.51 8.76 8.59
CA GLU A 95 12.37 8.24 9.66
C GLU A 95 12.03 6.79 10.02
N LYS A 96 10.73 6.44 10.02
CA LYS A 96 10.21 5.13 10.42
C LYS A 96 8.94 4.78 9.63
N ALA A 97 8.66 3.48 9.55
CA ALA A 97 7.38 2.94 9.08
C ALA A 97 6.90 1.88 10.06
N LEU A 98 5.58 1.69 10.13
CA LEU A 98 4.93 0.68 10.96
C LEU A 98 3.91 -0.08 10.13
N LEU A 99 3.92 -1.41 10.21
CA LEU A 99 2.98 -2.25 9.46
C LEU A 99 1.68 -2.47 10.23
N PHE A 100 0.58 -2.45 9.48
CA PHE A 100 -0.75 -2.87 9.90
C PHE A 100 -1.23 -3.99 8.99
N SER A 101 -2.06 -4.91 9.51
CA SER A 101 -2.55 -6.05 8.72
C SER A 101 -3.46 -5.66 7.56
N ALA A 102 -4.06 -4.47 7.60
CA ALA A 102 -4.88 -3.92 6.53
C ALA A 102 -4.83 -2.39 6.52
N GLY A 103 -5.04 -1.79 5.34
CA GLY A 103 -5.07 -0.33 5.19
C GLY A 103 -6.16 0.34 6.03
N TYR A 104 -7.28 -0.34 6.30
CA TYR A 104 -8.33 0.15 7.19
C TYR A 104 -7.84 0.33 8.63
N LEU A 105 -7.00 -0.58 9.12
CA LEU A 105 -6.54 -0.58 10.51
C LEU A 105 -5.53 0.52 10.81
N ALA A 106 -4.85 1.04 9.79
CA ALA A 106 -3.86 2.10 9.99
C ALA A 106 -4.51 3.40 10.52
N PRO A 107 -5.55 3.99 9.90
CA PRO A 107 -6.26 5.13 10.49
C PRO A 107 -6.86 4.85 11.88
N LEU A 108 -7.42 3.66 12.08
CA LEU A 108 -8.01 3.24 13.36
C LEU A 108 -6.97 3.19 14.49
N GLY A 109 -5.71 2.83 14.19
CA GLY A 109 -4.63 2.84 15.17
C GLY A 109 -3.96 4.20 15.32
N VAL A 110 -3.80 4.95 14.23
CA VAL A 110 -3.02 6.19 14.20
C VAL A 110 -3.80 7.40 14.71
N ILE A 111 -5.04 7.61 14.24
CA ILE A 111 -5.81 8.82 14.57
C ILE A 111 -6.07 8.95 16.09
N PRO A 112 -6.61 7.94 16.80
CA PRO A 112 -6.84 8.05 18.25
C PRO A 112 -5.57 8.06 19.08
N ALA A 113 -4.41 7.67 18.51
CA ALA A 113 -3.12 7.80 19.19
C ALA A 113 -2.56 9.23 19.11
N LEU A 114 -3.00 10.03 18.14
CA LEU A 114 -2.49 11.38 17.88
C LEU A 114 -3.47 12.50 18.25
N ALA A 115 -4.77 12.22 18.27
CA ALA A 115 -5.82 13.19 18.56
C ALA A 115 -6.73 12.69 19.69
N GLY A 116 -7.24 13.63 20.49
CA GLY A 116 -8.17 13.38 21.58
C GLY A 116 -9.35 14.37 21.60
N SER A 117 -10.08 14.40 22.71
CA SER A 117 -11.30 15.22 22.87
C SER A 117 -11.09 16.73 22.80
N GLN A 118 -9.84 17.20 22.95
CA GLN A 118 -9.47 18.61 22.85
C GLN A 118 -9.03 19.03 21.45
N ASP A 119 -8.93 18.06 20.52
CA ASP A 119 -8.41 18.29 19.19
C ASP A 119 -9.54 18.36 18.14
N THR A 120 -9.17 18.80 16.94
CA THR A 120 -10.04 18.79 15.77
C THR A 120 -9.39 17.97 14.67
N VAL A 121 -10.14 16.99 14.13
CA VAL A 121 -9.75 16.24 12.94
C VAL A 121 -10.54 16.76 11.75
N VAL A 122 -9.82 17.21 10.74
CA VAL A 122 -10.37 17.78 9.52
C VAL A 122 -10.35 16.70 8.42
N ILE A 123 -11.51 16.40 7.83
CA ILE A 123 -11.67 15.30 6.87
C ILE A 123 -12.41 15.78 5.62
N GLU A 124 -11.94 15.40 4.43
CA GLU A 124 -12.64 15.65 3.18
C GLU A 124 -13.93 14.82 3.12
N ARG A 125 -15.04 15.40 2.64
CA ARG A 125 -16.36 14.77 2.68
C ARG A 125 -16.43 13.38 2.03
N ASN A 126 -15.65 13.15 0.97
CA ASN A 126 -15.58 11.90 0.21
C ASN A 126 -14.37 11.04 0.56
N ALA A 127 -13.68 11.33 1.67
CA ALA A 127 -12.56 10.54 2.14
C ALA A 127 -13.00 9.09 2.45
N HIS A 128 -12.02 8.18 2.48
CA HIS A 128 -12.32 6.77 2.74
C HIS A 128 -12.92 6.58 4.15
N ALA A 129 -13.90 5.69 4.28
CA ALA A 129 -14.66 5.46 5.51
C ALA A 129 -13.79 5.21 6.76
N CYS A 130 -12.65 4.53 6.61
CA CYS A 130 -11.70 4.27 7.71
C CYS A 130 -11.18 5.54 8.41
N LEU A 131 -11.08 6.67 7.70
CA LEU A 131 -10.67 7.95 8.30
C LEU A 131 -11.73 8.50 9.23
N PHE A 132 -13.00 8.37 8.85
CA PHE A 132 -14.13 8.75 9.70
C PHE A 132 -14.22 7.87 10.95
N ASP A 133 -14.03 6.56 10.80
CA ASP A 133 -14.05 5.64 11.93
C ASP A 133 -12.89 5.91 12.90
N GLY A 134 -11.67 6.11 12.39
CA GLY A 134 -10.53 6.49 13.23
C GLY A 134 -10.74 7.81 13.96
N ALA A 135 -11.33 8.82 13.30
CA ALA A 135 -11.65 10.10 13.92
C ALA A 135 -12.80 10.03 14.95
N ARG A 136 -13.74 9.11 14.78
CA ARG A 136 -14.75 8.84 15.81
C ARG A 136 -14.13 8.17 17.03
N LEU A 137 -13.23 7.22 16.82
CA LEU A 137 -12.51 6.54 17.92
C LEU A 137 -11.64 7.49 18.76
N SER A 138 -11.17 8.60 18.19
CA SER A 138 -10.35 9.57 18.91
C SER A 138 -11.14 10.50 19.85
N ASN A 139 -12.48 10.51 19.75
CA ASN A 139 -13.35 11.51 20.41
C ASN A 139 -13.06 12.96 20.03
N ALA A 140 -12.25 13.21 18.99
CA ALA A 140 -11.95 14.55 18.53
C ALA A 140 -13.16 15.18 17.83
N LYS A 141 -13.19 16.51 17.75
CA LYS A 141 -14.18 17.22 16.95
C LYS A 141 -13.91 16.95 15.47
N ILE A 142 -14.90 16.45 14.74
CA ILE A 142 -14.78 16.22 13.29
C ILE A 142 -15.27 17.47 12.54
N ARG A 143 -14.40 18.03 11.68
CA ARG A 143 -14.74 19.10 10.74
C ARG A 143 -14.64 18.57 9.32
N LEU A 144 -15.67 18.82 8.51
CA LEU A 144 -15.71 18.37 7.12
C LEU A 144 -15.50 19.54 6.17
N PHE A 145 -14.76 19.31 5.09
CA PHE A 145 -14.59 20.25 3.98
C PHE A 145 -14.90 19.58 2.64
N ASP A 146 -15.30 20.39 1.65
CA ASP A 146 -15.61 19.87 0.32
C ASP A 146 -14.34 19.67 -0.51
N ARG A 147 -14.43 18.72 -1.45
CA ARG A 147 -13.30 18.30 -2.27
C ARG A 147 -12.72 19.48 -3.04
N HIS A 148 -11.40 19.66 -2.91
CA HIS A 148 -10.64 20.74 -3.57
C HIS A 148 -11.08 22.16 -3.18
N ASN A 149 -11.77 22.33 -2.04
CA ASN A 149 -12.16 23.64 -1.54
C ASN A 149 -11.45 23.98 -0.21
N PRO A 150 -10.30 24.68 -0.26
CA PRO A 150 -9.55 25.03 0.95
C PRO A 150 -10.20 26.16 1.76
N THR A 151 -11.21 26.87 1.26
CA THR A 151 -11.86 27.98 1.99
C THR A 151 -12.95 27.53 2.96
N ASP A 152 -13.30 26.24 2.96
CA ASP A 152 -14.32 25.65 3.86
C ASP A 152 -13.79 25.31 5.26
N LEU A 153 -12.54 25.68 5.55
CA LEU A 153 -11.82 25.37 6.79
C LEU A 153 -11.85 26.51 7.81
#